data_AF-A0A1N6DDH5-F1
#
_entry.id   AF-A0A1N6DDH5-F1
#
_cell.length_a   1.000
_cell.length_b   1.000
_cell.length_c   1.000
_cell.angle_alpha   90.00
_cell.angle_beta   90.00
_cell.angle_gamma   90.00
#
_symmetry.space_group_name_H-M   'P 1'
#
loop_
_entity.id
_entity.type
_entity.pdbx_description
1 polymer ?
#
loop_
_entity_poly.entity_id
_entity_poly.type
_entity_poly.pdbx_seq_one_letter_code
_entity_poly.pdbx_strand_id
1 'polypeptide(L)'
;MVKLSFMRKSINILALLSCFAVSCKYNEVVEASYPDQKIYFPAAREGRFTINNVAEPGQPFRYEVNQEKFNIPLSVFRGAVSRSGGIAVNIQVNNDTINRLITDGTLLNTELLPADQYTIPTTVQIDNGQESAQMAVSINMAYLVANAGKQKALCLKLSGSGVSTNPALDKLVLLIDPIMFTPVAAFQAAPKTGDPKTIRFSNQSKYALKYSWNFGDNGASELKSPEHKYTAAGTYEVTLTAEGIAGAPKKHTYKTTITVL
;
A
#
# COMPACT_ATOMS: atom_id res chain seq x y z
N MET A 1 -72.74 9.09 -75.68
CA MET A 1 -73.95 8.26 -75.46
C MET A 1 -74.25 8.28 -73.97
N VAL A 2 -75.44 8.79 -73.63
CA VAL A 2 -76.11 8.82 -72.32
C VAL A 2 -75.46 9.56 -71.15
N LYS A 3 -75.98 10.77 -71.00
CA LYS A 3 -76.09 11.66 -69.83
C LYS A 3 -76.90 10.96 -68.72
N LEU A 4 -76.45 10.97 -67.47
CA LEU A 4 -77.36 10.80 -66.32
C LEU A 4 -76.98 11.77 -65.21
N SER A 5 -77.81 12.81 -65.05
CA SER A 5 -77.86 13.63 -63.86
C SER A 5 -78.78 12.98 -62.84
N PHE A 6 -78.43 13.06 -61.55
CA PHE A 6 -79.42 13.17 -60.48
C PHE A 6 -78.90 14.14 -59.42
N MET A 7 -79.66 15.22 -59.21
CA MET A 7 -79.59 16.05 -58.00
C MET A 7 -80.23 15.28 -56.83
N ARG A 8 -79.69 15.44 -55.61
CA ARG A 8 -80.49 15.69 -54.39
C ARG A 8 -79.63 16.22 -53.23
N LYS A 9 -79.86 17.49 -52.90
CA LYS A 9 -79.96 18.16 -51.59
C LYS A 9 -79.08 17.70 -50.39
N SER A 10 -78.13 18.58 -50.05
CA SER A 10 -77.84 19.22 -48.74
C SER A 10 -77.74 18.40 -47.45
N ILE A 11 -76.60 18.52 -46.75
CA ILE A 11 -76.45 18.99 -45.34
C ILE A 11 -74.94 19.07 -44.98
N ASN A 12 -74.54 20.16 -44.32
CA ASN A 12 -73.19 20.45 -43.81
C ASN A 12 -72.68 19.39 -42.83
N ILE A 13 -71.38 19.07 -42.85
CA ILE A 13 -70.52 18.96 -41.65
C ILE A 13 -69.05 19.11 -42.07
N LEU A 14 -68.40 20.02 -41.34
CA LEU A 14 -67.03 20.49 -41.42
C LEU A 14 -66.05 19.46 -40.81
N ALA A 15 -64.98 19.10 -41.52
CA ALA A 15 -63.70 18.70 -40.93
C ALA A 15 -62.61 18.53 -42.01
N LEU A 16 -61.79 19.57 -42.22
CA LEU A 16 -60.45 19.42 -42.78
C LEU A 16 -59.56 18.87 -41.66
N LEU A 17 -59.04 17.65 -41.83
CA LEU A 17 -57.90 17.16 -41.05
C LEU A 17 -56.69 17.04 -41.98
N SER A 18 -56.01 18.16 -42.19
CA SER A 18 -54.71 18.20 -42.83
C SER A 18 -53.69 17.54 -41.90
N CYS A 19 -53.24 16.33 -42.24
CA CYS A 19 -52.09 15.68 -41.61
C CYS A 19 -50.84 16.54 -41.86
N PHE A 20 -50.45 17.34 -40.85
CA PHE A 20 -49.11 17.91 -40.79
C PHE A 20 -48.13 16.78 -40.44
N ALA A 21 -47.33 16.35 -41.42
CA ALA A 21 -46.11 15.62 -41.16
C ALA A 21 -45.13 16.57 -40.45
N VAL A 22 -45.18 16.60 -39.11
CA VAL A 22 -44.15 17.24 -38.30
C VAL A 22 -42.90 16.39 -38.43
N SER A 23 -42.03 16.76 -39.35
CA SER A 23 -40.63 16.34 -39.34
C SER A 23 -40.01 16.85 -38.05
N CYS A 24 -40.06 16.04 -36.99
CA CYS A 24 -39.23 16.26 -35.80
C CYS A 24 -37.76 16.23 -36.27
N LYS A 25 -37.16 17.41 -36.42
CA LYS A 25 -35.70 17.54 -36.52
C LYS A 25 -35.14 17.00 -35.22
N TYR A 26 -34.55 15.81 -35.28
CA TYR A 26 -33.76 15.26 -34.20
C TYR A 26 -32.55 16.19 -34.02
N ASN A 27 -32.56 17.03 -32.98
CA ASN A 27 -31.36 17.70 -32.55
C ASN A 27 -30.50 16.65 -31.84
N GLU A 28 -29.35 16.32 -32.42
CA GLU A 28 -28.33 15.54 -31.73
C GLU A 28 -28.04 16.22 -30.38
N VAL A 29 -28.27 15.48 -29.30
CA VAL A 29 -27.87 15.91 -27.96
C VAL A 29 -26.36 16.02 -28.01
N VAL A 30 -25.82 17.21 -27.75
CA VAL A 30 -24.38 17.44 -27.63
C VAL A 30 -23.81 16.34 -26.75
N GLU A 31 -22.84 15.58 -27.28
CA GLU A 31 -22.19 14.52 -26.50
C GLU A 31 -21.71 15.12 -25.17
N ALA A 32 -22.03 14.44 -24.07
CA ALA A 32 -21.61 14.92 -22.77
C ALA A 32 -20.07 15.05 -22.74
N SER A 33 -19.58 16.24 -22.41
CA SER A 33 -18.16 16.49 -22.25
C SER A 33 -17.69 15.85 -20.95
N TYR A 34 -17.08 14.67 -21.06
CA TYR A 34 -16.48 13.99 -19.92
C TYR A 34 -15.06 14.52 -19.66
N PRO A 35 -14.61 14.58 -18.40
CA PRO A 35 -13.24 14.95 -18.11
C PRO A 35 -12.26 13.96 -18.76
N ASP A 36 -11.12 14.48 -19.21
CA ASP A 36 -10.06 13.66 -19.79
C ASP A 36 -9.68 12.50 -18.86
N GLN A 37 -9.45 11.34 -19.46
CA GLN A 37 -8.90 10.21 -18.72
C GLN A 37 -7.55 10.61 -18.12
N LYS A 38 -7.39 10.38 -16.82
CA LYS A 38 -6.15 10.65 -16.09
C LYS A 38 -5.64 9.42 -15.40
N ILE A 39 -4.37 9.12 -15.55
CA ILE A 39 -3.71 8.06 -14.79
C ILE A 39 -2.98 8.60 -13.55
N TYR A 40 -2.95 7.82 -12.48
CA TYR A 40 -2.36 8.23 -11.21
C TYR A 40 -1.97 7.05 -10.31
N PHE A 41 -1.07 7.31 -9.36
CA PHE A 41 -0.80 6.41 -8.23
C PHE A 41 -1.80 6.71 -7.10
N PRO A 42 -2.70 5.78 -6.71
CA PRO A 42 -3.56 5.99 -5.54
C PRO A 42 -2.73 6.15 -4.26
N ALA A 43 -1.60 5.45 -4.17
CA ALA A 43 -0.64 5.53 -3.06
C ALA A 43 0.04 6.90 -2.92
N ALA A 44 0.00 7.75 -3.97
CA ALA A 44 0.56 9.10 -3.91
C ALA A 44 -0.36 10.11 -3.21
N ARG A 45 -1.59 9.73 -2.81
CA ARG A 45 -2.51 10.63 -2.09
C ARG A 45 -1.93 11.18 -0.78
N GLU A 46 -1.00 10.45 -0.17
CA GLU A 46 -0.29 10.87 1.03
C GLU A 46 1.00 11.67 0.71
N GLY A 47 1.28 11.93 -0.58
CA GLY A 47 2.51 12.56 -1.09
C GLY A 47 3.77 11.69 -0.95
N ARG A 48 3.77 10.79 0.05
CA ARG A 48 4.83 9.84 0.38
C ARG A 48 4.19 8.53 0.81
N PHE A 49 4.78 7.42 0.39
CA PHE A 49 4.42 6.11 0.86
C PHE A 49 5.57 5.57 1.71
N THR A 50 5.41 5.69 3.03
CA THR A 50 6.43 5.35 4.01
C THR A 50 6.18 3.99 4.61
N ILE A 51 7.24 3.19 4.71
CA ILE A 51 7.28 1.92 5.43
C ILE A 51 8.41 2.00 6.46
N ASN A 52 8.06 2.01 7.73
CA ASN A 52 9.00 2.23 8.85
C ASN A 52 8.73 1.35 10.08
N ASN A 53 7.84 0.37 9.94
CA ASN A 53 7.50 -0.53 11.04
C ASN A 53 7.17 -1.92 10.51
N VAL A 54 7.25 -2.92 11.38
CA VAL A 54 6.88 -4.31 11.08
C VAL A 54 5.37 -4.52 11.26
N ALA A 55 4.80 -5.49 10.54
CA ALA A 55 3.37 -5.79 10.59
C ALA A 55 2.91 -6.22 11.99
N GLU A 56 1.77 -5.71 12.45
CA GLU A 56 1.09 -6.33 13.59
C GLU A 56 0.46 -7.66 13.15
N PRO A 57 0.58 -8.75 13.94
CA PRO A 57 -0.02 -10.03 13.60
C PRO A 57 -1.53 -9.89 13.32
N GLY A 58 -1.97 -10.39 12.16
CA GLY A 58 -3.38 -10.38 11.75
C GLY A 58 -3.85 -9.12 11.02
N GLN A 59 -2.98 -8.13 10.78
CA GLN A 59 -3.30 -6.94 9.99
C GLN A 59 -2.73 -7.04 8.56
N PRO A 60 -3.50 -6.62 7.53
CA PRO A 60 -2.94 -6.50 6.17
C PRO A 60 -1.83 -5.47 6.19
N PHE A 61 -0.72 -5.77 5.51
CA PHE A 61 0.45 -4.91 5.53
C PHE A 61 0.86 -4.44 4.15
N ARG A 62 1.56 -3.30 4.11
CA ARG A 62 1.89 -2.57 2.89
C ARG A 62 3.03 -3.22 2.07
N TYR A 63 3.47 -4.43 2.43
CA TYR A 63 4.52 -5.18 1.74
C TYR A 63 4.40 -6.68 1.99
N GLU A 64 5.13 -7.44 1.17
CA GLU A 64 5.37 -8.86 1.32
C GLU A 64 6.88 -9.12 1.42
N VAL A 65 7.28 -10.07 2.27
CA VAL A 65 8.68 -10.45 2.46
C VAL A 65 8.86 -11.90 2.08
N ASN A 66 9.85 -12.17 1.23
CA ASN A 66 10.45 -13.50 1.12
C ASN A 66 11.96 -13.41 1.47
N GLN A 67 12.66 -14.54 1.41
CA GLN A 67 14.07 -14.61 1.84
C GLN A 67 15.02 -13.69 1.04
N GLU A 68 14.66 -13.33 -0.20
CA GLU A 68 15.51 -12.56 -1.10
C GLU A 68 15.01 -11.14 -1.33
N LYS A 69 13.68 -10.93 -1.26
CA LYS A 69 13.02 -9.73 -1.72
C LYS A 69 12.05 -9.17 -0.70
N PHE A 70 12.07 -7.85 -0.63
CA PHE A 70 11.07 -7.02 0.00
C PHE A 70 10.18 -6.42 -1.10
N ASN A 71 8.94 -6.90 -1.20
CA ASN A 71 8.01 -6.54 -2.27
C ASN A 71 6.98 -5.55 -1.77
N ILE A 72 6.84 -4.42 -2.44
CA ILE A 72 5.84 -3.40 -2.14
C ILE A 72 4.75 -3.50 -3.23
N PRO A 73 3.58 -4.10 -2.95
CA PRO A 73 2.47 -4.13 -3.88
C PRO A 73 1.91 -2.71 -4.02
N LEU A 74 1.78 -2.27 -5.27
CA LEU A 74 1.26 -0.97 -5.66
C LEU A 74 0.27 -1.15 -6.81
N SER A 75 -0.43 -0.09 -7.17
CA SER A 75 -1.31 -0.11 -8.33
C SER A 75 -1.23 1.22 -9.07
N VAL A 76 -1.61 1.20 -10.34
CA VAL A 76 -1.91 2.40 -11.12
C VAL A 76 -3.41 2.42 -11.40
N PHE A 77 -4.01 3.60 -11.34
CA PHE A 77 -5.44 3.79 -11.57
C PHE A 77 -5.66 4.72 -12.74
N ARG A 78 -6.77 4.51 -13.46
CA ARG A 78 -7.33 5.52 -14.37
C ARG A 78 -8.55 6.16 -13.72
N GLY A 79 -8.70 7.47 -13.89
CA GLY A 79 -9.90 8.22 -13.55
C GLY A 79 -10.65 8.60 -14.82
N ALA A 80 -11.92 8.20 -14.94
CA ALA A 80 -12.94 8.67 -15.88
C ALA A 80 -14.26 7.88 -15.68
N VAL A 81 -15.35 8.31 -16.32
CA VAL A 81 -16.65 7.61 -16.30
C VAL A 81 -16.70 6.47 -17.34
N SER A 82 -15.96 6.57 -18.46
CA SER A 82 -15.87 5.52 -19.48
C SER A 82 -14.65 4.63 -19.25
N ARG A 83 -14.87 3.31 -19.17
CA ARG A 83 -13.84 2.27 -19.01
C ARG A 83 -13.42 1.63 -20.34
N SER A 84 -13.65 2.29 -21.47
CA SER A 84 -13.24 1.79 -22.79
C SER A 84 -11.75 2.03 -23.05
N GLY A 85 -11.14 1.13 -23.82
CA GLY A 85 -9.73 1.16 -24.19
C GLY A 85 -8.81 0.62 -23.11
N GLY A 86 -7.79 -0.14 -23.52
CA GLY A 86 -6.67 -0.50 -22.66
C GLY A 86 -5.63 0.62 -22.64
N ILE A 87 -4.97 0.83 -21.50
CA ILE A 87 -3.97 1.90 -21.33
C ILE A 87 -2.63 1.28 -20.94
N ALA A 88 -1.63 1.48 -21.80
CA ALA A 88 -0.24 1.24 -21.45
C ALA A 88 0.28 2.39 -20.58
N VAL A 89 0.54 2.10 -19.31
CA VAL A 89 1.07 3.04 -18.33
C VAL A 89 2.57 2.81 -18.19
N ASN A 90 3.36 3.76 -18.66
CA ASN A 90 4.81 3.78 -18.51
C ASN A 90 5.20 4.32 -17.13
N ILE A 91 6.15 3.65 -16.51
CA ILE A 91 6.67 3.96 -15.18
C ILE A 91 8.17 4.19 -15.29
N GLN A 92 8.63 5.30 -14.74
CA GLN A 92 10.04 5.67 -14.74
C GLN A 92 10.49 6.08 -13.35
N VAL A 93 11.78 5.89 -13.08
CA VAL A 93 12.43 6.39 -11.87
C VAL A 93 12.70 7.89 -12.03
N ASN A 94 12.46 8.66 -10.97
CA ASN A 94 12.67 10.11 -10.93
C ASN A 94 13.52 10.51 -9.71
N ASN A 95 14.77 10.08 -9.70
CA ASN A 95 15.68 10.33 -8.58
C ASN A 95 15.98 11.81 -8.31
N ASP A 96 15.83 12.69 -9.32
CA ASP A 96 15.95 14.14 -9.15
C ASP A 96 14.95 14.69 -8.13
N THR A 97 13.75 14.12 -8.09
CA THR A 97 12.74 14.49 -7.08
C THR A 97 13.24 14.18 -5.68
N ILE A 98 13.88 13.03 -5.47
CA ILE A 98 14.45 12.66 -4.16
C ILE A 98 15.64 13.54 -3.81
N ASN A 99 16.57 13.75 -4.74
CA ASN A 99 17.75 14.60 -4.52
C ASN A 99 17.36 16.03 -4.10
N ARG A 100 16.35 16.60 -4.75
CA ARG A 100 15.80 17.91 -4.37
C ARG A 100 15.24 17.90 -2.96
N LEU A 101 14.43 16.89 -2.62
CA LEU A 101 13.82 16.76 -1.30
C LEU A 101 14.84 16.50 -0.17
N ILE A 102 15.98 15.89 -0.48
CA ILE A 102 17.10 15.77 0.47
C ILE A 102 17.79 17.12 0.64
N THR A 103 18.07 17.80 -0.47
CA THR A 103 18.79 19.08 -0.50
C THR A 103 18.01 20.21 0.21
N ASP A 104 16.70 20.25 0.04
CA ASP A 104 15.82 21.23 0.68
C ASP A 104 15.46 20.89 2.14
N GLY A 105 15.94 19.76 2.66
CA GLY A 105 15.72 19.32 4.04
C GLY A 105 14.37 18.68 4.31
N THR A 106 13.52 18.47 3.30
CA THR A 106 12.21 17.82 3.48
C THR A 106 12.33 16.32 3.74
N LEU A 107 13.43 15.68 3.30
CA LEU A 107 13.82 14.31 3.60
C LEU A 107 15.13 14.30 4.39
N LEU A 108 15.04 13.97 5.68
CA LEU A 108 16.16 13.93 6.61
C LEU A 108 16.63 12.48 6.81
N ASN A 109 17.95 12.29 6.96
CA ASN A 109 18.57 10.97 7.13
C ASN A 109 18.18 9.96 6.03
N THR A 110 18.00 10.45 4.81
CA THR A 110 17.53 9.69 3.65
C THR A 110 18.60 9.62 2.58
N GLU A 111 18.67 8.50 1.87
CA GLU A 111 19.50 8.32 0.68
C GLU A 111 18.72 7.61 -0.44
N LEU A 112 19.20 7.76 -1.67
CA LEU A 112 18.63 7.07 -2.81
C LEU A 112 18.78 5.55 -2.65
N LEU A 113 17.72 4.82 -3.02
CA LEU A 113 17.81 3.39 -3.23
C LEU A 113 18.59 3.14 -4.53
N PRO A 114 19.70 2.38 -4.51
CA PRO A 114 20.52 2.14 -5.70
C PRO A 114 19.76 1.31 -6.75
N ALA A 115 19.97 1.62 -8.03
CA ALA A 115 19.20 1.05 -9.15
C ALA A 115 19.38 -0.46 -9.32
N ASP A 116 20.51 -1.00 -8.90
CA ASP A 116 20.83 -2.44 -8.90
C ASP A 116 20.18 -3.21 -7.74
N GLN A 117 19.56 -2.50 -6.78
CA GLN A 117 18.97 -3.08 -5.59
C GLN A 117 17.45 -3.23 -5.67
N TYR A 118 16.82 -2.85 -6.80
CA TYR A 118 15.39 -3.05 -6.99
C TYR A 118 15.02 -3.42 -8.43
N THR A 119 13.81 -3.95 -8.58
CA THR A 119 13.16 -4.21 -9.86
C THR A 119 11.78 -3.58 -9.85
N ILE A 120 11.45 -2.90 -10.95
CA ILE A 120 10.14 -2.31 -11.22
C ILE A 120 9.73 -2.62 -12.66
N PRO A 121 8.44 -2.82 -12.94
CA PRO A 121 7.97 -2.87 -14.32
C PRO A 121 8.12 -1.48 -14.96
N THR A 122 8.60 -1.44 -16.20
CA THR A 122 8.69 -0.21 -17.00
C THR A 122 7.35 0.19 -17.61
N THR A 123 6.46 -0.78 -17.81
CA THR A 123 5.10 -0.58 -18.31
C THR A 123 4.13 -1.52 -17.59
N VAL A 124 2.93 -1.03 -17.31
CA VAL A 124 1.81 -1.79 -16.76
C VAL A 124 0.57 -1.55 -17.64
N GLN A 125 -0.20 -2.59 -17.94
CA GLN A 125 -1.41 -2.48 -18.76
C GLN A 125 -2.65 -2.40 -17.87
N ILE A 126 -3.42 -1.32 -17.99
CA ILE A 126 -4.79 -1.27 -17.50
C ILE A 126 -5.68 -1.81 -18.62
N ASP A 127 -6.18 -3.02 -18.45
CA ASP A 127 -7.00 -3.68 -19.47
C ASP A 127 -8.32 -2.96 -19.72
N ASN A 128 -8.88 -3.16 -20.92
CA ASN A 128 -10.20 -2.65 -21.27
C ASN A 128 -11.25 -3.09 -20.24
N GLY A 129 -12.10 -2.17 -19.79
CA GLY A 129 -13.08 -2.40 -18.73
C GLY A 129 -12.54 -2.32 -17.28
N GLN A 130 -11.23 -2.32 -17.04
CA GLN A 130 -10.63 -2.30 -15.69
C GLN A 130 -10.31 -0.89 -15.20
N GLU A 131 -10.37 -0.62 -13.90
CA GLU A 131 -10.04 0.71 -13.35
C GLU A 131 -8.59 0.84 -12.90
N SER A 132 -7.92 -0.29 -12.73
CA SER A 132 -6.58 -0.35 -12.18
C SER A 132 -5.79 -1.52 -12.76
N ALA A 133 -4.49 -1.44 -12.57
CA ALA A 133 -3.58 -2.54 -12.78
C ALA A 133 -2.58 -2.61 -11.64
N GLN A 134 -2.24 -3.83 -11.25
CA GLN A 134 -1.31 -4.10 -10.15
C GLN A 134 0.13 -4.01 -10.64
N MET A 135 1.02 -3.61 -9.75
CA MET A 135 2.46 -3.64 -9.94
C MET A 135 3.16 -3.88 -8.61
N ALA A 136 4.45 -4.18 -8.66
CA ALA A 136 5.26 -4.29 -7.46
C ALA A 136 6.60 -3.60 -7.63
N VAL A 137 7.11 -3.06 -6.52
CA VAL A 137 8.51 -2.68 -6.38
C VAL A 137 9.18 -3.78 -5.56
N SER A 138 10.09 -4.52 -6.16
CA SER A 138 10.84 -5.58 -5.49
C SER A 138 12.22 -5.08 -5.13
N ILE A 139 12.59 -5.10 -3.85
CA ILE A 139 13.89 -4.61 -3.35
C ILE A 139 14.70 -5.79 -2.79
N ASN A 140 16.00 -5.81 -3.02
CA ASN A 140 16.91 -6.79 -2.44
C ASN A 140 16.88 -6.71 -0.90
N MET A 141 16.46 -7.81 -0.26
CA MET A 141 16.33 -7.88 1.20
C MET A 141 17.69 -7.80 1.90
N ALA A 142 18.72 -8.47 1.37
CA ALA A 142 20.06 -8.45 1.95
C ALA A 142 20.65 -7.04 1.99
N TYR A 143 20.38 -6.24 0.95
CA TYR A 143 20.77 -4.83 0.92
C TYR A 143 20.07 -4.02 2.02
N LEU A 144 18.75 -4.14 2.18
CA LEU A 144 18.02 -3.42 3.22
C LEU A 144 18.53 -3.80 4.62
N VAL A 145 18.73 -5.08 4.87
CA VAL A 145 19.27 -5.63 6.13
C VAL A 145 20.68 -5.10 6.44
N ALA A 146 21.53 -4.94 5.42
CA ALA A 146 22.89 -4.42 5.60
C ALA A 146 22.94 -2.90 5.83
N ASN A 147 21.87 -2.16 5.50
CA ASN A 147 21.89 -0.69 5.41
C ASN A 147 20.84 0.00 6.29
N ALA A 148 20.65 -0.48 7.53
CA ALA A 148 19.67 0.00 8.52
C ALA A 148 19.86 1.44 9.06
N GLY A 149 20.98 2.12 8.77
CA GLY A 149 21.30 3.43 9.37
C GLY A 149 20.63 4.65 8.71
N LYS A 150 20.11 4.49 7.50
CA LYS A 150 19.50 5.58 6.72
C LYS A 150 18.26 5.10 6.00
N GLN A 151 17.24 5.95 5.95
CA GLN A 151 16.04 5.70 5.14
C GLN A 151 16.41 5.61 3.66
N LYS A 152 15.85 4.65 2.94
CA LYS A 152 16.00 4.51 1.48
C LYS A 152 14.81 5.14 0.78
N ALA A 153 15.09 5.83 -0.30
CA ALA A 153 14.08 6.54 -1.08
C ALA A 153 14.16 6.23 -2.57
N LEU A 154 12.99 6.10 -3.19
CA LEU A 154 12.82 5.95 -4.63
C LEU A 154 11.61 6.79 -5.05
N CYS A 155 11.72 7.56 -6.13
CA CYS A 155 10.55 8.21 -6.71
C CYS A 155 10.19 7.51 -8.02
N LEU A 156 8.93 7.12 -8.16
CA LEU A 156 8.36 6.68 -9.42
C LEU A 156 7.59 7.83 -10.06
N LYS A 157 7.54 7.86 -11.39
CA LYS A 157 6.78 8.82 -12.19
C LYS A 157 6.00 8.08 -13.28
N LEU A 158 4.74 8.45 -13.48
CA LEU A 158 3.90 7.93 -14.54
C LEU A 158 4.02 8.74 -15.84
N SER A 159 3.78 8.05 -16.95
CA SER A 159 3.41 8.62 -18.24
C SER A 159 2.52 7.61 -18.98
N GLY A 160 1.54 8.07 -19.76
CA GLY A 160 0.63 7.19 -20.50
C GLY A 160 0.80 7.35 -22.00
N SER A 161 0.56 6.29 -22.77
CA SER A 161 0.43 6.42 -24.23
C SER A 161 -0.95 7.00 -24.55
N GLY A 162 -1.00 8.28 -24.96
CA GLY A 162 -2.25 8.93 -25.37
C GLY A 162 -3.21 9.29 -24.22
N VAL A 163 -2.75 9.21 -22.96
CA VAL A 163 -3.54 9.56 -21.77
C VAL A 163 -2.70 10.45 -20.86
N SER A 164 -3.32 11.53 -20.35
CA SER A 164 -2.66 12.47 -19.44
C SER A 164 -2.50 11.89 -18.03
N THR A 165 -1.53 12.40 -17.27
CA THR A 165 -1.38 12.05 -15.85
C THR A 165 -2.12 13.04 -14.96
N ASN A 166 -2.47 12.64 -13.74
CA ASN A 166 -2.86 13.60 -12.71
C ASN A 166 -1.59 14.23 -12.09
N PRO A 167 -1.29 15.52 -12.31
CA PRO A 167 -0.02 16.12 -11.88
C PRO A 167 0.19 16.14 -10.36
N ALA A 168 -0.86 15.98 -9.55
CA ALA A 168 -0.73 15.87 -8.10
C ALA A 168 -0.38 14.45 -7.63
N LEU A 169 -0.59 13.43 -8.47
CA LEU A 169 -0.51 12.01 -8.11
C LEU A 169 0.27 11.18 -9.15
N ASP A 170 0.99 11.83 -10.06
CA ASP A 170 1.79 11.17 -11.09
C ASP A 170 3.19 10.78 -10.61
N LYS A 171 3.57 11.26 -9.43
CA LYS A 171 4.80 10.89 -8.72
C LYS A 171 4.48 10.20 -7.41
N LEU A 172 5.21 9.13 -7.14
CA LEU A 172 5.14 8.39 -5.87
C LEU A 172 6.53 8.36 -5.24
N VAL A 173 6.69 9.04 -4.10
CA VAL A 173 7.88 8.96 -3.28
C VAL A 173 7.73 7.79 -2.31
N LEU A 174 8.51 6.73 -2.53
CA LEU A 174 8.61 5.56 -1.66
C LEU A 174 9.72 5.79 -0.65
N LEU A 175 9.42 5.58 0.63
CA LEU A 175 10.36 5.70 1.73
C LEU A 175 10.37 4.40 2.54
N ILE A 176 11.54 3.79 2.73
CA ILE A 176 11.71 2.57 3.50
C ILE A 176 12.75 2.84 4.59
N ASP A 177 12.40 2.63 5.86
CA ASP A 177 13.37 2.70 6.96
C ASP A 177 13.90 1.31 7.28
N PRO A 178 15.12 0.93 6.84
CA PRO A 178 15.58 -0.44 6.95
C PRO A 178 15.95 -0.84 8.39
N ILE A 179 15.90 0.09 9.36
CA ILE A 179 16.05 -0.26 10.78
C ILE A 179 15.00 -1.29 11.24
N MET A 180 13.84 -1.32 10.59
CA MET A 180 12.78 -2.29 10.87
C MET A 180 13.14 -3.75 10.58
N PHE A 181 14.24 -4.01 9.86
CA PHE A 181 14.77 -5.36 9.64
C PHE A 181 15.77 -5.80 10.72
N THR A 182 16.07 -4.93 11.68
CA THR A 182 16.97 -5.19 12.81
C THR A 182 16.17 -5.16 14.11
N PRO A 183 15.62 -6.30 14.57
CA PRO A 183 14.93 -6.35 15.85
C PRO A 183 15.89 -6.00 16.98
N VAL A 184 15.35 -5.36 18.01
CA VAL A 184 16.09 -5.05 19.24
C VAL A 184 15.31 -5.67 20.39
N ALA A 185 15.84 -6.73 20.97
CA ALA A 185 15.23 -7.34 22.16
C ALA A 185 15.42 -6.45 23.38
N ALA A 186 14.37 -6.29 24.16
CA ALA A 186 14.42 -5.60 25.44
C ALA A 186 13.24 -6.06 26.30
N PHE A 187 13.41 -6.09 27.62
CA PHE A 187 12.32 -6.36 28.53
C PHE A 187 12.54 -5.75 29.91
N GLN A 188 11.44 -5.65 30.65
CA GLN A 188 11.42 -5.41 32.09
C GLN A 188 10.86 -6.64 32.80
N ALA A 189 11.27 -6.83 34.05
CA ALA A 189 10.80 -7.91 34.90
C ALA A 189 10.41 -7.33 36.26
N ALA A 190 9.26 -7.75 36.78
CA ALA A 190 8.79 -7.34 38.09
C ALA A 190 8.07 -8.50 38.81
N PRO A 191 8.24 -8.65 40.12
CA PRO A 191 7.48 -9.64 40.88
C PRO A 191 5.98 -9.34 40.84
N LYS A 192 5.18 -10.40 40.86
CA LYS A 192 3.74 -10.33 40.96
C LYS A 192 3.35 -9.92 42.37
N THR A 193 2.50 -8.90 42.49
CA THR A 193 1.96 -8.46 43.78
C THR A 193 1.30 -9.64 44.50
N GLY A 194 1.76 -9.95 45.72
CA GLY A 194 1.27 -11.06 46.52
C GLY A 194 1.90 -12.43 46.22
N ASP A 195 2.77 -12.55 45.21
CA ASP A 195 3.51 -13.78 44.90
C ASP A 195 4.92 -13.45 44.35
N PRO A 196 5.91 -13.16 45.22
CA PRO A 196 7.24 -12.71 44.82
C PRO A 196 8.04 -13.74 44.00
N LYS A 197 7.64 -15.03 44.05
CA LYS A 197 8.22 -16.10 43.23
C LYS A 197 7.72 -16.10 41.80
N THR A 198 6.62 -15.41 41.51
CA THR A 198 6.10 -15.24 40.16
C THR A 198 6.57 -13.91 39.60
N ILE A 199 7.32 -13.95 38.49
CA ILE A 199 7.83 -12.76 37.80
C ILE A 199 7.01 -12.52 36.54
N ARG A 200 6.58 -11.27 36.37
CA ARG A 200 5.94 -10.76 35.16
C ARG A 200 6.98 -10.15 34.25
N PHE A 201 7.08 -10.64 33.04
CA PHE A 201 7.96 -10.09 32.02
C PHE A 201 7.17 -9.19 31.07
N SER A 202 7.59 -7.93 30.97
CA SER A 202 7.06 -6.95 30.03
C SER A 202 8.05 -6.77 28.89
N ASN A 203 7.69 -7.26 27.71
CA ASN A 203 8.50 -7.10 26.51
C ASN A 203 8.49 -5.66 26.01
N GLN A 204 9.68 -5.14 25.72
CA GLN A 204 9.95 -3.81 25.19
C GLN A 204 10.69 -3.86 23.85
N SER A 205 10.74 -5.05 23.23
CA SER A 205 11.46 -5.25 21.98
C SER A 205 10.88 -4.40 20.86
N LYS A 206 11.75 -3.92 19.97
CA LYS A 206 11.39 -3.18 18.76
C LYS A 206 11.59 -4.06 17.52
N TYR A 207 10.73 -3.84 16.51
CA TYR A 207 10.82 -4.48 15.19
C TYR A 207 10.83 -6.02 15.21
N ALA A 208 10.23 -6.61 16.24
CA ALA A 208 10.19 -8.05 16.46
C ALA A 208 8.77 -8.60 16.31
N LEU A 209 8.66 -9.80 15.73
CA LEU A 209 7.40 -10.52 15.54
C LEU A 209 7.33 -11.82 16.35
N LYS A 210 8.49 -12.43 16.65
CA LYS A 210 8.58 -13.66 17.44
C LYS A 210 9.51 -13.46 18.63
N TYR A 211 9.20 -14.19 19.71
CA TYR A 211 9.87 -14.08 21.00
C TYR A 211 10.19 -15.47 21.52
N SER A 212 11.37 -15.63 22.10
CA SER A 212 11.78 -16.85 22.77
C SER A 212 12.47 -16.49 24.08
N TRP A 213 11.89 -16.97 25.17
CA TRP A 213 12.35 -16.72 26.52
C TRP A 213 13.06 -17.96 27.08
N ASN A 214 14.14 -17.74 27.81
CA ASN A 214 14.72 -18.70 28.73
C ASN A 214 14.85 -18.01 30.10
N PHE A 215 14.23 -18.58 31.12
CA PHE A 215 14.13 -17.96 32.45
C PHE A 215 15.33 -18.28 33.36
N GLY A 216 16.30 -19.07 32.90
CA GLY A 216 17.50 -19.41 33.65
C GLY A 216 17.31 -20.56 34.66
N ASP A 217 16.14 -21.18 34.70
CA ASP A 217 15.77 -22.31 35.56
C ASP A 217 15.27 -23.54 34.78
N ASN A 218 15.61 -23.61 33.48
CA ASN A 218 15.06 -24.52 32.45
C ASN A 218 13.63 -24.21 32.00
N GLY A 219 12.98 -23.19 32.54
CA GLY A 219 11.71 -22.67 32.01
C GLY A 219 11.91 -21.87 30.72
N ALA A 220 10.91 -21.94 29.83
CA ALA A 220 10.90 -21.22 28.55
C ALA A 220 9.49 -20.76 28.18
N SER A 221 9.40 -19.79 27.25
CA SER A 221 8.12 -19.31 26.69
C SER A 221 8.30 -18.71 25.30
N GLU A 222 7.23 -18.71 24.52
CA GLU A 222 7.14 -18.00 23.24
C GLU A 222 6.13 -16.84 23.28
N LEU A 223 5.50 -16.60 24.44
CA LEU A 223 4.55 -15.50 24.61
C LEU A 223 5.28 -14.16 24.50
N LYS A 224 4.57 -13.14 23.97
CA LYS A 224 5.11 -11.78 23.88
C LYS A 224 5.54 -11.26 25.25
N SER A 225 4.73 -11.45 26.28
CA SER A 225 4.97 -11.02 27.66
C SER A 225 4.48 -12.10 28.63
N PRO A 226 5.32 -13.06 29.05
CA PRO A 226 4.92 -14.17 29.93
C PRO A 226 4.91 -13.79 31.42
N GLU A 227 4.16 -14.54 32.22
CA GLU A 227 4.43 -14.72 33.65
C GLU A 227 5.19 -16.05 33.83
N HIS A 228 6.18 -16.09 34.72
CA HIS A 228 6.89 -17.33 35.07
C HIS A 228 7.03 -17.46 36.59
N LYS A 229 6.84 -18.67 37.11
CA LYS A 229 6.92 -18.97 38.54
C LYS A 229 8.15 -19.81 38.84
N TYR A 230 9.06 -19.26 39.64
CA TYR A 230 10.25 -19.95 40.10
C TYR A 230 9.95 -20.83 41.32
N THR A 231 10.63 -21.97 41.42
CA THR A 231 10.44 -22.92 42.53
C THR A 231 11.19 -22.47 43.79
N ALA A 232 12.40 -21.93 43.62
CA ALA A 232 13.28 -21.47 44.68
C ALA A 232 13.57 -19.96 44.57
N ALA A 233 13.90 -19.35 45.71
CA ALA A 233 14.50 -18.02 45.71
C ALA A 233 15.93 -18.11 45.19
N GLY A 234 16.40 -17.07 44.50
CA GLY A 234 17.70 -17.11 43.85
C GLY A 234 17.88 -16.00 42.83
N THR A 235 19.00 -16.11 42.12
CA THR A 235 19.38 -15.19 41.06
C THR A 235 19.40 -15.96 39.75
N TYR A 236 18.69 -15.45 38.73
CA TYR A 236 18.49 -16.14 37.46
C TYR A 236 18.90 -15.25 36.30
N GLU A 237 19.67 -15.79 35.34
CA GLU A 237 19.95 -15.11 34.07
C GLU A 237 18.76 -15.36 33.12
N VAL A 238 17.97 -14.31 32.89
CA VAL A 238 16.86 -14.38 31.94
C VAL A 238 17.32 -13.88 30.58
N THR A 239 17.00 -14.65 29.56
CA THR A 239 17.32 -14.36 28.16
C THR A 239 16.03 -14.20 27.36
N LEU A 240 15.92 -13.09 26.60
CA LEU A 240 14.93 -12.90 25.56
C LEU A 240 15.62 -12.85 24.20
N THR A 241 15.22 -13.73 23.29
CA THR A 241 15.58 -13.64 21.87
C THR A 241 14.38 -13.12 21.07
N ALA A 242 14.58 -12.01 20.37
CA ALA A 242 13.60 -11.40 19.50
C ALA A 242 13.98 -11.62 18.02
N GLU A 243 13.00 -11.99 17.20
CA GLU A 243 13.17 -12.23 15.77
C GLU A 243 12.19 -11.35 14.98
N GLY A 244 12.70 -10.65 13.97
CA GLY A 244 11.94 -9.73 13.11
C GLY A 244 11.48 -10.37 11.81
N ILE A 245 10.99 -9.53 10.89
CA ILE A 245 10.46 -9.94 9.58
C ILE A 245 11.51 -10.56 8.65
N ALA A 246 12.79 -10.21 8.83
CA ALA A 246 13.90 -10.79 8.06
C ALA A 246 14.29 -12.21 8.56
N GLY A 247 13.69 -12.68 9.66
CA GLY A 247 13.94 -13.99 10.23
C GLY A 247 15.30 -14.14 10.90
N ALA A 248 15.81 -15.38 10.92
CA ALA A 248 17.07 -15.77 11.56
C ALA A 248 18.33 -14.94 11.25
N PRO A 249 18.58 -14.41 10.03
CA PRO A 249 19.79 -13.62 9.77
C PRO A 249 19.91 -12.35 10.63
N LYS A 250 18.82 -11.91 11.29
CA LYS A 250 18.83 -10.78 12.23
C LYS A 250 17.95 -11.07 13.45
N LYS A 251 18.39 -11.98 14.32
CA LYS A 251 17.87 -12.07 15.69
C LYS A 251 18.63 -11.13 16.60
N HIS A 252 18.00 -10.68 17.68
CA HIS A 252 18.68 -10.00 18.78
C HIS A 252 18.37 -10.70 20.09
N THR A 253 19.39 -10.84 20.94
CA THR A 253 19.26 -11.47 22.25
C THR A 253 19.62 -10.48 23.32
N TYR A 254 18.71 -10.28 24.27
CA TYR A 254 18.93 -9.47 25.45
C TYR A 254 18.94 -10.36 26.70
N LYS A 255 19.93 -10.15 27.55
CA LYS A 255 20.15 -10.91 28.78
C LYS A 255 20.22 -9.97 29.96
N THR A 256 19.54 -10.31 31.04
CA THR A 256 19.74 -9.65 32.32
C THR A 256 19.50 -10.62 33.46
N THR A 257 20.17 -10.36 34.56
CA THR A 257 19.97 -11.07 35.81
C THR A 257 18.78 -10.47 36.56
N ILE A 258 17.97 -11.32 37.18
CA ILE A 258 16.92 -10.93 38.12
C ILE A 258 17.09 -11.64 39.46
N THR A 259 16.55 -11.06 40.51
CA THR A 259 16.49 -11.67 41.84
C THR A 259 15.05 -12.06 42.15
N VAL A 260 14.87 -13.31 42.57
CA VAL A 260 13.60 -13.87 43.03
C VAL A 260 13.69 -14.10 44.53
N LEU A 261 12.70 -13.60 45.27
CA LEU A 261 12.64 -13.63 46.73
C LEU A 261 11.69 -14.71 47.25
#